data_AF-A0A7R9XXI9-F1
#
_entry.id   AF-A0A7R9XXI9-F1
#
_cell.length_a   1.000
_cell.length_b   1.000
_cell.length_c   1.000
_cell.angle_alpha   90.00
_cell.angle_beta   90.00
_cell.angle_gamma   90.00
#
_symmetry.space_group_name_H-M   'P 1'
#
loop_
_entity.id
_entity.type
_entity.pdbx_description
1 polymer ?
#
loop_
_entity_poly.entity_id
_entity_poly.type
_entity_poly.pdbx_seq_one_letter_code
_entity_poly.pdbx_strand_id
1 'polypeptide(L)'
;RGAAQPAASAVMDAEDAGTAPADERGVVFDTAGAFYRRESMYGRDLAALTLRMHADERARAARCASARAEGGGDVPAPPVAGASGAHQTTSADGCGVVVLDALAGSGGRAARYLVHGGAAHVHANDASEAAAAACSSNLASVDPQGGRSTVTCG
;
A
#
# COMPACT_ATOMS: atom_id res chain seq x y z
N ARG A 1 49.16 21.81 -27.90
CA ARG A 1 48.93 20.69 -26.95
C ARG A 1 47.52 20.85 -26.40
N GLY A 2 46.53 20.34 -27.14
CA GLY A 2 45.12 20.37 -26.76
C GLY A 2 44.80 19.16 -25.90
N ALA A 3 44.33 19.39 -24.69
CA ALA A 3 43.70 18.35 -23.89
C ALA A 3 42.23 18.29 -24.30
N ALA A 4 41.84 17.20 -24.95
CA ALA A 4 40.44 16.90 -25.21
C ALA A 4 39.77 16.51 -23.88
N GLN A 5 38.72 17.24 -23.49
CA GLN A 5 37.75 16.74 -22.51
C GLN A 5 37.01 15.54 -23.11
N PRO A 6 36.86 14.41 -22.42
CA PRO A 6 35.90 13.41 -22.86
C PRO A 6 34.48 13.92 -22.57
N ALA A 7 33.61 13.74 -23.55
CA ALA A 7 32.20 14.07 -23.48
C ALA A 7 31.54 13.39 -22.27
N ALA A 8 30.70 14.14 -21.56
CA ALA A 8 29.81 13.62 -20.54
C ALA A 8 28.87 12.60 -21.18
N SER A 9 29.19 11.31 -21.08
CA SER A 9 28.28 10.23 -21.40
C SER A 9 27.21 10.17 -20.32
N ALA A 10 25.95 10.15 -20.75
CA ALA A 10 24.78 10.01 -19.92
C ALA A 10 24.93 8.88 -18.89
N VAL A 11 24.90 9.24 -17.61
CA VAL A 11 24.53 8.33 -16.52
C VAL A 11 23.01 8.13 -16.62
N MET A 12 22.61 7.17 -17.44
CA MET A 12 21.36 6.46 -17.21
C MET A 12 21.71 5.31 -16.27
N ASP A 13 21.36 5.46 -14.99
CA ASP A 13 21.37 4.35 -14.03
C ASP A 13 20.26 3.37 -14.42
N ALA A 14 20.57 2.54 -15.41
CA ALA A 14 19.79 1.39 -15.84
C ALA A 14 20.32 0.13 -15.15
N GLU A 15 20.27 0.07 -13.82
CA GLU A 15 20.75 -1.08 -13.05
C GLU A 15 19.70 -1.45 -11.98
N ASP A 16 18.60 -2.07 -12.41
CA ASP A 16 17.84 -3.07 -11.62
C ASP A 16 16.78 -3.82 -12.45
N ALA A 17 16.95 -3.93 -13.77
CA ALA A 17 16.02 -4.67 -14.63
C ALA A 17 16.33 -6.18 -14.53
N GLY A 18 15.94 -6.79 -13.42
CA GLY A 18 16.19 -8.20 -13.08
C GLY A 18 16.51 -8.45 -11.60
N THR A 19 16.09 -7.54 -10.73
CA THR A 19 16.28 -7.53 -9.27
C THR A 19 15.76 -8.79 -8.58
N ALA A 20 16.54 -9.49 -7.74
CA ALA A 20 15.99 -10.40 -6.73
C ALA A 20 14.77 -9.78 -6.02
N PRO A 21 13.78 -10.58 -5.58
CA PRO A 21 12.56 -10.05 -4.97
C PRO A 21 12.88 -9.11 -3.82
N ALA A 22 12.23 -7.95 -3.81
CA ALA A 22 12.36 -6.97 -2.76
C ALA A 22 11.55 -7.40 -1.53
N ASP A 23 12.11 -7.24 -0.34
CA ASP A 23 11.40 -7.41 0.93
C ASP A 23 11.27 -6.04 1.61
N GLU A 24 10.01 -5.66 1.87
CA GLU A 24 9.69 -4.54 2.72
C GLU A 24 8.81 -4.96 3.89
N ARG A 25 9.42 -5.01 5.08
CA ARG A 25 8.70 -5.27 6.35
C ARG A 25 7.93 -6.61 6.32
N GLY A 26 8.46 -7.61 5.61
CA GLY A 26 7.84 -8.92 5.45
C GLY A 26 6.88 -9.03 4.26
N VAL A 27 6.69 -7.95 3.49
CA VAL A 27 6.00 -7.99 2.19
C VAL A 27 7.05 -8.19 1.10
N VAL A 28 7.05 -9.38 0.51
CA VAL A 28 7.95 -9.75 -0.58
C VAL A 28 7.25 -9.50 -1.92
N PHE A 29 7.93 -8.82 -2.85
CA PHE A 29 7.40 -8.55 -4.18
C PHE A 29 8.50 -8.53 -5.24
N ASP A 30 8.14 -8.97 -6.45
CA ASP A 30 9.02 -8.91 -7.61
C ASP A 30 8.92 -7.53 -8.27
N THR A 31 10.05 -6.87 -8.52
CA THR A 31 10.04 -5.60 -9.25
C THR A 31 9.72 -5.83 -10.73
N ALA A 32 10.06 -6.98 -11.30
CA ALA A 32 9.78 -7.40 -12.67
C ALA A 32 10.09 -6.30 -13.72
N GLY A 33 11.13 -5.49 -13.47
CA GLY A 33 11.50 -4.34 -14.31
C GLY A 33 10.59 -3.12 -14.20
N ALA A 34 9.52 -3.17 -13.40
CA ALA A 34 8.70 -2.03 -13.04
C ALA A 34 9.44 -1.10 -12.05
N PHE A 35 9.03 0.17 -12.02
CA PHE A 35 9.69 1.19 -11.20
C PHE A 35 9.69 0.82 -9.71
N TYR A 36 10.89 0.73 -9.13
CA TYR A 36 11.12 0.51 -7.72
C TYR A 36 12.34 1.30 -7.23
N ARG A 37 12.25 1.87 -6.03
CA ARG A 37 13.34 2.56 -5.33
C ARG A 37 13.31 2.16 -3.87
N ARG A 38 14.37 1.52 -3.37
CA ARG A 38 14.45 1.03 -1.98
C ARG A 38 14.45 2.17 -0.97
N GLU A 39 15.08 3.29 -1.31
CA GLU A 39 15.20 4.49 -0.48
C GLU A 39 13.82 5.09 -0.15
N SER A 40 12.84 4.87 -1.03
CA SER A 40 11.46 5.31 -0.82
C SER A 40 10.69 4.47 0.21
N MET A 41 11.30 3.44 0.82
CA MET A 41 10.67 2.58 1.83
C MET A 41 10.15 3.39 3.02
N TYR A 42 10.92 4.38 3.49
CA TYR A 42 10.50 5.24 4.59
C TYR A 42 9.25 6.07 4.26
N GLY A 43 9.14 6.54 3.01
CA GLY A 43 7.94 7.22 2.54
C GLY A 43 6.72 6.29 2.54
N ARG A 44 6.92 5.01 2.21
CA ARG A 44 5.87 3.98 2.28
C ARG A 44 5.53 3.59 3.72
N ASP A 45 6.49 3.60 4.64
CA ASP A 45 6.28 3.45 6.09
C ASP A 45 5.36 4.54 6.62
N LEU A 46 5.67 5.80 6.30
CA LEU A 46 4.82 6.91 6.69
C LEU A 46 3.41 6.80 6.08
N ALA A 47 3.30 6.50 4.78
CA ALA A 47 2.01 6.37 4.11
C ALA A 47 1.13 5.26 4.73
N ALA A 48 1.71 4.10 5.05
CA ALA A 48 0.98 3.02 5.70
C ALA A 48 0.52 3.40 7.12
N LEU A 49 1.38 4.06 7.90
CA LEU A 49 1.02 4.54 9.24
C LEU A 49 -0.09 5.60 9.18
N THR A 50 0.02 6.58 8.27
CA THR A 50 -1.01 7.60 8.07
C THR A 50 -2.34 6.99 7.68
N LEU A 51 -2.33 6.01 6.77
CA LEU A 51 -3.54 5.28 6.39
C LEU A 51 -4.16 4.56 7.58
N ARG A 52 -3.34 3.92 8.43
CA ARG A 52 -3.83 3.23 9.63
C ARG A 52 -4.49 4.20 10.61
N MET A 53 -3.84 5.32 10.90
CA MET A 53 -4.41 6.38 11.75
C MET A 53 -5.72 6.90 11.17
N HIS A 54 -5.78 7.13 9.86
CA HIS A 54 -6.99 7.59 9.18
C HIS A 54 -8.13 6.57 9.29
N ALA A 55 -7.84 5.28 9.09
CA ALA A 55 -8.83 4.21 9.24
C ALA A 55 -9.37 4.15 10.69
N ASP A 56 -8.49 4.25 11.69
CA ASP A 56 -8.88 4.24 13.10
C ASP A 56 -9.75 5.46 13.46
N GLU A 57 -9.41 6.65 12.94
CA GLU A 57 -10.20 7.86 13.10
C GLU A 57 -11.58 7.75 12.46
N ARG A 58 -11.67 7.24 11.22
CA ARG A 58 -12.97 7.03 10.55
C ARG A 58 -13.83 6.01 11.29
N ALA A 59 -13.23 4.91 11.74
CA ALA A 59 -13.96 3.90 12.51
C ALA A 59 -14.48 4.48 13.83
N ARG A 60 -13.70 5.33 14.52
CA ARG A 60 -14.15 6.03 15.73
C ARG A 60 -15.30 7.00 15.43
N ALA A 61 -15.20 7.77 14.35
CA ALA A 61 -16.25 8.70 13.95
C ALA A 61 -17.56 7.95 13.61
N ALA A 62 -17.48 6.82 12.91
CA ALA A 62 -18.62 5.97 12.59
C ALA A 62 -19.30 5.43 13.86
N ARG A 63 -18.53 4.90 14.83
CA ARG A 63 -19.08 4.45 16.12
C ARG A 63 -19.79 5.56 16.89
N CYS A 64 -19.21 6.76 16.93
CA CYS A 64 -19.84 7.92 17.56
C CYS A 64 -21.12 8.37 16.83
N ALA A 65 -21.21 8.17 15.51
CA ALA A 65 -22.42 8.46 14.74
C ALA A 65 -23.52 7.44 15.05
N SER A 66 -23.19 6.14 15.05
CA SER A 66 -24.15 5.07 15.40
C SER A 66 -24.66 5.20 16.83
N ALA A 67 -23.79 5.48 17.81
CA ALA A 67 -24.21 5.67 19.21
C ALA A 67 -25.16 6.87 19.41
N ARG A 68 -25.04 7.91 18.57
CA ARG A 68 -25.99 9.04 18.56
C ARG A 68 -27.32 8.67 17.92
N ALA A 69 -27.32 7.83 16.89
CA ALA A 69 -28.54 7.35 16.24
C ALA A 69 -29.36 6.45 17.17
N GLU A 70 -28.68 5.63 18.00
CA GLU A 70 -29.30 4.68 18.94
C GLU A 70 -29.73 5.32 20.29
N GLY A 71 -29.73 6.65 20.42
CA GLY A 71 -30.31 7.32 21.60
C GLY A 71 -29.39 7.52 22.80
N GLY A 72 -28.11 7.86 22.57
CA GLY A 72 -27.31 8.64 23.54
C GLY A 72 -26.93 7.91 24.84
N GLY A 73 -26.50 6.65 24.74
CA GLY A 73 -25.73 5.99 25.81
C GLY A 73 -24.25 6.38 25.79
N ASP A 74 -23.58 6.22 26.94
CA ASP A 74 -22.15 6.48 27.12
C ASP A 74 -21.32 5.80 26.01
N VAL A 75 -20.50 6.57 25.28
CA VAL A 75 -19.69 6.02 24.18
C VAL A 75 -18.60 5.17 24.81
N PRO A 76 -18.54 3.84 24.54
CA PRO A 76 -17.50 3.01 25.12
C PRO A 76 -16.13 3.55 24.72
N ALA A 77 -15.24 3.68 25.71
CA ALA A 77 -13.87 4.08 25.50
C ALA A 77 -13.22 3.21 24.41
N PRO A 78 -12.34 3.75 23.55
CA PRO A 78 -11.66 2.94 22.56
C PRO A 78 -10.95 1.79 23.28
N PRO A 79 -10.93 0.57 22.70
CA PRO A 79 -10.11 -0.50 23.26
C PRO A 79 -8.67 0.00 23.28
N VAL A 80 -8.13 0.19 24.48
CA VAL A 80 -6.71 0.51 24.66
C VAL A 80 -5.93 -0.64 24.05
N ALA A 81 -5.10 -0.31 23.06
CA ALA A 81 -4.30 -1.28 22.32
C ALA A 81 -3.36 -2.01 23.28
N GLY A 82 -3.79 -3.19 23.71
CA GLY A 82 -3.14 -3.96 24.77
C GLY A 82 -3.70 -5.38 24.85
N ALA A 83 -3.91 -6.04 23.72
CA ALA A 83 -4.12 -7.48 23.68
C ALA A 83 -3.66 -8.01 22.31
N SER A 84 -2.59 -8.78 22.35
CA SER A 84 -2.11 -9.61 21.25
C SER A 84 -3.24 -10.55 20.80
N GLY A 85 -3.64 -10.48 19.52
CA GLY A 85 -4.57 -11.44 18.93
C GLY A 85 -5.15 -10.98 17.60
N ALA A 86 -4.76 -11.68 16.53
CA ALA A 86 -5.40 -11.78 15.20
C ALA A 86 -6.21 -10.56 14.72
N HIS A 87 -5.61 -9.79 13.79
CA HIS A 87 -6.30 -8.73 13.06
C HIS A 87 -7.28 -9.34 12.04
N GLN A 88 -8.42 -9.82 12.51
CA GLN A 88 -9.56 -10.12 11.65
C GLN A 88 -10.34 -8.83 11.43
N THR A 89 -10.00 -8.09 10.38
CA THR A 89 -10.80 -6.98 9.87
C THR A 89 -11.93 -7.52 9.00
N THR A 90 -12.91 -8.18 9.61
CA THR A 90 -14.22 -8.33 9.00
C THR A 90 -15.17 -7.40 9.75
N SER A 91 -15.03 -6.09 9.54
CA SER A 91 -16.06 -5.16 9.97
C SER A 91 -17.19 -5.24 8.95
N ALA A 92 -18.28 -5.88 9.35
CA ALA A 92 -19.55 -5.94 8.61
C ALA A 92 -20.19 -4.55 8.36
N ASP A 93 -19.63 -3.49 8.95
CA ASP A 93 -20.21 -2.15 8.99
C ASP A 93 -19.86 -1.26 7.78
N GLY A 94 -19.21 -1.78 6.74
CA GLY A 94 -18.92 -1.02 5.51
C GLY A 94 -17.96 0.19 5.68
N CYS A 95 -17.41 0.42 6.87
CA CYS A 95 -16.51 1.54 7.20
C CYS A 95 -15.04 1.29 6.78
N GLY A 96 -14.82 0.48 5.76
CA GLY A 96 -13.48 0.22 5.23
C GLY A 96 -12.91 1.43 4.49
N VAL A 97 -11.61 1.73 4.66
CA VAL A 97 -10.94 2.72 3.81
C VAL A 97 -10.56 2.08 2.49
N VAL A 98 -11.00 2.70 1.39
CA VAL A 98 -10.61 2.35 0.03
C VAL A 98 -9.49 3.30 -0.41
N VAL A 99 -8.43 2.75 -0.99
CA VAL A 99 -7.24 3.52 -1.39
C VAL A 99 -7.02 3.42 -2.89
N LEU A 100 -6.67 4.55 -3.51
CA LEU A 100 -6.17 4.61 -4.87
C LEU A 100 -4.64 4.70 -4.86
N ASP A 101 -3.97 3.79 -5.55
CA ASP A 101 -2.56 3.88 -5.88
C ASP A 101 -2.41 4.13 -7.39
N ALA A 102 -2.39 5.41 -7.78
CA ALA A 102 -2.55 5.83 -9.18
C ALA A 102 -1.35 5.53 -10.10
N LEU A 103 -0.18 5.30 -9.52
CA LEU A 103 1.10 5.03 -10.22
C LEU A 103 1.79 3.83 -9.55
N ALA A 104 1.09 2.71 -9.51
CA ALA A 104 1.37 1.59 -8.62
C ALA A 104 2.78 0.97 -8.80
N GLY A 105 3.39 1.11 -9.98
CA GLY A 105 4.67 0.48 -10.30
C GLY A 105 4.59 -1.04 -10.08
N SER A 106 5.54 -1.60 -9.34
CA SER A 106 5.50 -3.02 -8.95
C SER A 106 4.40 -3.38 -7.94
N GLY A 107 3.64 -2.42 -7.42
CA GLY A 107 2.58 -2.65 -6.44
C GLY A 107 3.05 -2.74 -4.98
N GLY A 108 4.33 -2.47 -4.69
CA GLY A 108 4.86 -2.52 -3.31
C GLY A 108 4.14 -1.57 -2.35
N ARG A 109 3.64 -0.41 -2.82
CA ARG A 109 2.80 0.49 -2.03
C ARG A 109 1.41 -0.10 -1.78
N ALA A 110 0.72 -0.50 -2.84
CA ALA A 110 -0.59 -1.13 -2.77
C ALA A 110 -0.61 -2.34 -1.81
N ALA A 111 0.38 -3.22 -1.90
CA ALA A 111 0.51 -4.37 -1.01
C ALA A 111 0.66 -3.94 0.46
N ARG A 112 1.47 -2.91 0.73
CA ARG A 112 1.63 -2.38 2.08
C ARG A 112 0.40 -1.67 2.64
N TYR A 113 -0.42 -1.04 1.79
CA TYR A 113 -1.71 -0.49 2.23
C TYR A 113 -2.64 -1.60 2.73
N LEU A 114 -2.64 -2.77 2.08
CA LEU A 114 -3.43 -3.93 2.50
C LEU A 114 -2.90 -4.59 3.78
N VAL A 115 -1.58 -4.80 3.86
CA VAL A 115 -0.96 -5.59 4.94
C VAL A 115 -0.72 -4.75 6.20
N HIS A 116 -0.20 -3.53 6.05
CA HIS A 116 0.19 -2.68 7.19
C HIS A 116 -0.78 -1.53 7.42
N GLY A 117 -1.29 -0.93 6.35
CA GLY A 117 -2.21 0.21 6.43
C GLY A 117 -3.63 -0.15 6.86
N GLY A 118 -4.03 -1.42 6.72
CA GLY A 118 -5.40 -1.86 7.02
C GLY A 118 -6.43 -1.39 5.98
N ALA A 119 -6.01 -1.11 4.75
CA ALA A 119 -6.95 -0.84 3.66
C ALA A 119 -7.94 -2.00 3.51
N ALA A 120 -9.22 -1.65 3.38
CA ALA A 120 -10.26 -2.60 3.06
C ALA A 120 -10.17 -3.02 1.59
N HIS A 121 -9.89 -2.05 0.72
CA HIS A 121 -9.67 -2.28 -0.70
C HIS A 121 -8.62 -1.31 -1.26
N VAL A 122 -7.82 -1.78 -2.21
CA VAL A 122 -6.86 -0.96 -2.97
C VAL A 122 -7.15 -1.08 -4.46
N HIS A 123 -7.37 0.06 -5.10
CA HIS A 123 -7.34 0.20 -6.54
C HIS A 123 -5.95 0.63 -6.98
N ALA A 124 -5.20 -0.26 -7.61
CA ALA A 124 -3.87 0.01 -8.14
C ALA A 124 -3.97 0.27 -9.65
N ASN A 125 -3.46 1.41 -10.09
CA ASN A 125 -3.43 1.79 -11.49
C ASN A 125 -1.98 2.07 -11.89
N ASP A 126 -1.59 1.64 -13.08
CA ASP A 126 -0.35 2.10 -13.71
C ASP A 126 -0.57 2.26 -15.22
N ALA A 127 0.15 3.17 -15.86
CA ALA A 127 0.07 3.33 -17.31
C ALA A 127 0.84 2.24 -18.08
N SER A 128 1.77 1.56 -17.41
CA SER A 128 2.55 0.49 -17.99
C SER A 128 1.88 -0.86 -17.79
N GLU A 129 1.58 -1.57 -18.88
CA GLU A 129 1.04 -2.93 -18.84
C GLU A 129 1.99 -3.90 -18.10
N ALA A 130 3.31 -3.73 -18.28
CA ALA A 130 4.32 -4.50 -17.56
C ALA A 130 4.26 -4.24 -16.05
N ALA A 131 4.09 -2.98 -15.63
CA ALA A 131 3.93 -2.63 -14.22
C ALA A 131 2.60 -3.17 -13.65
N ALA A 132 1.50 -3.05 -14.41
CA ALA A 132 0.21 -3.60 -14.01
C ALA A 132 0.26 -5.14 -13.85
N ALA A 133 0.98 -5.84 -14.72
CA ALA A 133 1.20 -7.28 -14.60
C ALA A 133 2.02 -7.64 -13.35
N ALA A 134 3.13 -6.93 -13.10
CA ALA A 134 3.94 -7.09 -11.88
C ALA A 134 3.11 -6.82 -10.62
N CYS A 135 2.37 -5.72 -10.61
CA CYS A 135 1.48 -5.32 -9.52
C CYS A 135 0.42 -6.39 -9.25
N SER A 136 -0.23 -6.93 -10.28
CA SER A 136 -1.23 -8.00 -10.17
C SER A 136 -0.63 -9.26 -9.55
N SER A 137 0.53 -9.69 -10.04
CA SER A 137 1.23 -10.86 -9.49
C SER A 137 1.61 -10.69 -8.02
N ASN A 138 2.10 -9.51 -7.65
CA ASN A 138 2.49 -9.21 -6.28
C ASN A 138 1.29 -9.09 -5.34
N LEU A 139 0.21 -8.44 -5.78
CA LEU A 139 -1.01 -8.31 -4.99
C LEU A 139 -1.70 -9.66 -4.74
N ALA A 140 -1.63 -10.60 -5.68
CA ALA A 140 -2.12 -11.95 -5.48
C ALA A 140 -1.42 -12.68 -4.31
N SER A 141 -0.18 -12.31 -3.96
CA SER A 141 0.53 -12.91 -2.82
C SER A 141 0.02 -12.43 -1.46
N VAL A 142 -0.51 -11.20 -1.38
CA VAL A 142 -1.06 -10.59 -0.15
C VAL A 142 -2.59 -10.61 -0.09
N ASP A 143 -3.24 -10.84 -1.22
CA ASP A 143 -4.69 -10.99 -1.40
C ASP A 143 -5.02 -12.27 -2.20
N PRO A 144 -4.64 -13.47 -1.69
CA PRO A 144 -4.74 -14.72 -2.44
C PRO A 144 -6.18 -15.17 -2.74
N GLN A 145 -7.15 -14.68 -1.97
CA GLN A 145 -8.58 -14.94 -2.19
C GLN A 145 -9.21 -13.92 -3.15
N GLY A 146 -8.51 -12.83 -3.46
CA GLY A 146 -9.01 -11.70 -4.22
C GLY A 146 -10.07 -10.88 -3.46
N GLY A 147 -10.45 -9.75 -4.07
CA GLY A 147 -11.54 -8.89 -3.60
C GLY A 147 -11.10 -7.69 -2.76
N ARG A 148 -9.87 -7.69 -2.23
CA ARG A 148 -9.29 -6.52 -1.55
C ARG A 148 -8.41 -5.69 -2.49
N SER A 149 -8.19 -6.15 -3.71
CA SER A 149 -7.42 -5.45 -4.71
C SER A 149 -8.11 -5.42 -6.07
N THR A 150 -7.85 -4.37 -6.84
CA THR A 150 -8.18 -4.28 -8.26
C THR A 150 -7.03 -3.60 -8.96
N VAL A 151 -6.55 -4.18 -10.06
CA VAL A 151 -5.47 -3.61 -10.87
C VAL A 151 -6.01 -3.17 -12.23
N THR A 152 -5.67 -1.95 -12.63
CA THR A 152 -6.03 -1.38 -13.93
C THR A 152 -4.78 -0.88 -14.64
N CYS A 153 -4.85 -0.88 -15.97
CA CYS A 153 -3.85 -0.29 -16.86
C CYS A 153 -4.57 0.72 -17.77
N GLY A 154 -4.07 1.96 -17.85
CA GLY A 154 -4.75 3.05 -18.57
C GLY A 154 -3.84 4.20 -18.99
#